data_AF-A0A914HGG5-F1
#
_entry.id   AF-A0A914HGG5-F1
#
_cell.length_a   1.000
_cell.length_b   1.000
_cell.length_c   1.000
_cell.angle_alpha   90.00
_cell.angle_beta   90.00
_cell.angle_gamma   90.00
#
_symmetry.space_group_name_H-M   'P 1'
#
loop_
_entity.id
_entity.type
_entity.pdbx_description
1 polymer ?
#
loop_
_entity_poly.entity_id
_entity_poly.type
_entity_poly.pdbx_seq_one_letter_code
_entity_poly.pdbx_strand_id
1 'polypeptide(L)'
;MGGGKKMAHSPKRSEGKEKQLRMRDKNAPKIPMNAYQRFVTHRLKVSPSKKFGTSREAMANFAAEWAVMDSQAKQPYFDEYIAERNEYNKKMEDYKKTADFKAFQMEKSAKRRNLTKIDNRQGTSAAGRHRPLHLPPNVKQIFSREFLEYNKSQEKRMRDVRAQISEVEDQIDLLDQHIVSLNDQMRVVQCTTRAEEAETARVRDKMRRWRHIVQEALDMDSDASLEAVIARAEQLTDELSAGEMGTQRARAALQQALKRAAETNEVPPIGHQQ
;
A
#
# COMPACT_ATOMS: atom_id res chain seq x y z
N MET A 1 0.61 -68.82 13.70
CA MET A 1 -0.18 -67.77 14.37
C MET A 1 0.35 -66.41 13.91
N GLY A 2 -0.47 -65.60 13.27
CA GLY A 2 -0.05 -64.30 12.72
C GLY A 2 -1.24 -63.49 12.24
N GLY A 3 -2.16 -63.16 13.14
CA GLY A 3 -3.36 -62.39 12.84
C GLY A 3 -3.13 -60.90 13.10
N GLY A 4 -2.91 -60.12 12.04
CA GLY A 4 -2.83 -58.66 12.10
C GLY A 4 -4.16 -58.04 12.53
N LYS A 5 -4.18 -57.41 13.70
CA LYS A 5 -5.31 -56.62 14.18
C LYS A 5 -5.39 -55.30 13.41
N LYS A 6 -6.49 -55.14 12.67
CA LYS A 6 -6.88 -53.92 11.97
C LYS A 6 -6.96 -52.74 12.95
N MET A 7 -6.25 -51.66 12.64
CA MET A 7 -6.32 -50.38 13.35
C MET A 7 -7.75 -49.82 13.23
N ALA A 8 -8.48 -49.77 14.35
CA ALA A 8 -9.79 -49.12 14.42
C ALA A 8 -9.62 -47.60 14.29
N HIS A 9 -10.39 -47.01 13.37
CA HIS A 9 -10.52 -45.57 13.20
C HIS A 9 -10.99 -44.88 14.49
N SER A 10 -10.23 -43.88 14.96
CA SER A 10 -10.67 -42.97 16.03
C SER A 10 -11.95 -42.21 15.62
N PRO A 11 -12.91 -42.01 16.55
CA PRO A 11 -14.13 -41.28 16.25
C PRO A 11 -13.86 -39.77 16.14
N LYS A 12 -14.20 -39.19 14.98
CA LYS A 12 -14.19 -37.75 14.69
C LYS A 12 -15.10 -36.99 15.65
N ARG A 13 -14.60 -36.50 16.79
CA ARG A 13 -15.36 -35.67 17.74
C ARG A 13 -14.67 -34.32 18.01
N SER A 14 -14.84 -33.40 17.08
CA SER A 14 -14.81 -31.93 17.28
C SER A 14 -15.06 -31.19 15.95
N GLU A 15 -14.69 -31.79 14.82
CA GLU A 15 -14.85 -31.20 13.49
C GLU A 15 -16.31 -30.81 13.15
N GLY A 16 -17.29 -31.58 13.64
CA GLY A 16 -18.70 -31.35 13.31
C GLY A 16 -19.24 -30.01 13.83
N LYS A 17 -18.80 -29.56 15.01
CA LYS A 17 -19.26 -28.31 15.63
C LYS A 17 -18.63 -27.08 14.96
N GLU A 18 -17.35 -27.17 14.61
CA GLU A 18 -16.65 -26.10 13.87
C GLU A 18 -17.14 -26.00 12.42
N LYS A 19 -17.43 -27.14 11.77
CA LYS A 19 -18.05 -27.19 10.43
C LYS A 19 -19.46 -26.56 10.41
N GLN A 20 -20.25 -26.67 11.48
CA GLN A 20 -21.58 -26.04 11.57
C GLN A 20 -21.54 -24.51 11.77
N LEU A 21 -20.41 -23.96 12.24
CA LEU A 21 -20.19 -22.51 12.39
C LEU A 21 -19.65 -21.86 11.10
N ARG A 22 -19.12 -22.65 10.16
CA ARG A 22 -18.69 -22.18 8.83
C ARG A 22 -19.90 -22.01 7.91
N MET A 23 -20.78 -21.08 8.28
CA MET A 23 -21.77 -20.56 7.34
C MET A 23 -21.01 -19.80 6.25
N ARG A 24 -20.96 -20.35 5.04
CA ARG A 24 -20.37 -19.66 3.90
C ARG A 24 -21.42 -18.73 3.34
N ASP A 25 -21.14 -17.44 3.42
CA ASP A 25 -21.92 -16.41 2.76
C ASP A 25 -21.94 -16.67 1.24
N LYS A 26 -23.13 -16.70 0.65
CA LYS A 26 -23.29 -16.91 -0.80
C LYS A 26 -23.09 -15.61 -1.58
N ASN A 27 -23.29 -14.46 -0.94
CA ASN A 27 -23.20 -13.13 -1.58
C ASN A 27 -21.82 -12.49 -1.37
N ALA A 28 -20.99 -13.05 -0.49
CA ALA A 28 -19.63 -12.56 -0.30
C ALA A 28 -18.79 -12.76 -1.58
N PRO A 29 -18.03 -11.73 -2.01
CA PRO A 29 -17.02 -11.87 -3.06
C PRO A 29 -16.13 -13.09 -2.81
N LYS A 30 -15.72 -13.77 -3.88
CA LYS A 30 -14.86 -14.96 -3.80
C LYS A 30 -13.39 -14.53 -3.68
N ILE A 31 -12.70 -15.09 -2.69
CA ILE A 31 -11.26 -14.86 -2.49
C ILE A 31 -10.51 -15.33 -3.75
N PRO A 32 -9.62 -14.49 -4.31
CA PRO A 32 -8.86 -14.85 -5.50
C PRO A 32 -7.88 -15.99 -5.20
N MET A 33 -7.59 -16.77 -6.23
CA MET A 33 -6.65 -17.88 -6.12
C MET A 33 -5.23 -17.38 -5.91
N ASN A 34 -4.50 -18.01 -4.97
CA ASN A 34 -3.07 -17.74 -4.75
C ASN A 34 -2.25 -18.10 -6.00
N ALA A 35 -1.09 -17.48 -6.19
CA ALA A 35 -0.16 -17.71 -7.29
C ALA A 35 0.09 -19.21 -7.59
N TYR A 36 0.32 -20.03 -6.56
CA TYR A 36 0.48 -21.49 -6.74
C TYR A 36 -0.80 -22.18 -7.26
N GLN A 37 -1.97 -21.79 -6.77
CA GLN A 37 -3.24 -22.37 -7.24
C GLN A 37 -3.54 -21.98 -8.69
N ARG A 38 -3.13 -20.78 -9.10
CA ARG A 38 -3.19 -20.34 -10.51
C ARG A 38 -2.28 -21.19 -11.38
N PHE A 39 -1.03 -21.38 -10.95
CA PHE A 39 -0.07 -22.25 -11.62
C PHE A 39 -0.62 -23.67 -11.78
N VAL A 40 -1.13 -24.27 -10.71
CA VAL A 40 -1.74 -25.62 -10.77
C VAL A 40 -2.93 -25.63 -11.72
N THR A 41 -3.79 -24.62 -11.70
CA THR A 41 -4.95 -24.52 -12.60
C THR A 41 -4.53 -24.39 -14.06
N HIS A 42 -3.50 -23.58 -14.33
CA HIS A 42 -2.91 -23.42 -15.66
C HIS A 42 -2.30 -24.75 -16.14
N ARG A 43 -1.55 -25.45 -15.29
CA ARG A 43 -0.97 -26.76 -15.59
C ARG A 43 -2.02 -27.84 -15.81
N LEU A 44 -3.11 -27.82 -15.04
CA LEU A 44 -4.24 -28.74 -15.23
C LEU A 44 -4.94 -28.53 -16.59
N LYS A 45 -5.02 -27.28 -17.06
CA LYS A 45 -5.57 -26.94 -18.38
C LYS A 45 -4.64 -27.33 -19.52
N VAL A 46 -3.34 -27.10 -19.39
CA VAL A 46 -2.33 -27.41 -20.42
C VAL A 46 -2.02 -28.90 -20.51
N SER A 47 -2.16 -29.66 -19.41
CA SER A 47 -1.91 -31.11 -19.38
C SER A 47 -3.10 -31.86 -18.76
N PRO A 48 -4.22 -32.02 -19.47
CA PRO A 48 -5.42 -32.67 -18.95
C PRO A 48 -5.22 -34.17 -18.72
N SER A 49 -4.87 -34.55 -17.50
CA SER A 49 -5.12 -35.85 -16.84
C SER A 49 -4.60 -37.18 -17.43
N LYS A 50 -4.07 -37.27 -18.66
CA LYS A 50 -3.66 -38.59 -19.20
C LYS A 50 -2.21 -38.98 -18.92
N LYS A 51 -1.35 -38.04 -18.49
CA LYS A 51 0.08 -38.28 -18.23
C LYS A 51 0.47 -38.44 -16.76
N PHE A 52 -0.41 -38.06 -15.82
CA PHE A 52 -0.10 -38.04 -14.38
C PHE A 52 -1.18 -38.81 -13.60
N GLY A 53 -1.09 -40.15 -13.63
CA GLY A 53 -1.96 -41.12 -12.95
C GLY A 53 -3.12 -40.57 -12.11
N THR A 54 -3.03 -40.67 -10.79
CA THR A 54 -4.08 -40.17 -9.89
C THR A 54 -3.97 -38.65 -9.69
N SER A 55 -5.09 -37.95 -9.42
CA SER A 55 -5.10 -36.49 -9.12
C SER A 55 -4.10 -36.09 -8.02
N ARG A 56 -3.81 -37.01 -7.10
CA ARG A 56 -2.81 -36.85 -6.05
C ARG A 56 -1.38 -36.81 -6.58
N GLU A 57 -1.04 -37.67 -7.53
CA GLU A 57 0.28 -37.70 -8.19
C GLU A 57 0.49 -36.47 -9.06
N ALA A 58 -0.54 -36.03 -9.78
CA ALA A 58 -0.49 -34.78 -10.54
C ALA A 58 -0.19 -33.56 -9.64
N MET A 59 -0.91 -33.45 -8.51
CA MET A 59 -0.68 -32.36 -7.55
C MET A 59 0.73 -32.41 -6.91
N ALA A 60 1.25 -33.61 -6.63
CA ALA A 60 2.61 -33.79 -6.12
C ALA A 60 3.67 -33.33 -7.13
N ASN A 61 3.48 -33.67 -8.41
CA ASN A 61 4.38 -33.24 -9.47
C ASN A 61 4.35 -31.72 -9.68
N PHE A 62 3.17 -31.09 -9.65
CA PHE A 62 3.08 -29.62 -9.74
C PHE A 62 3.71 -28.93 -8.53
N ALA A 63 3.61 -29.52 -7.34
CA ALA A 63 4.28 -28.98 -6.16
C ALA A 63 5.81 -29.04 -6.32
N ALA A 64 6.34 -30.14 -6.85
CA ALA A 64 7.77 -30.29 -7.13
C ALA A 64 8.23 -29.30 -8.23
N GLU A 65 7.47 -29.16 -9.31
CA GLU A 65 7.76 -28.21 -10.39
C GLU A 65 7.76 -26.76 -9.87
N TRP A 66 6.76 -26.39 -9.06
CA TRP A 66 6.69 -25.08 -8.45
C TRP A 66 7.84 -24.83 -7.47
N ALA A 67 8.30 -25.83 -6.73
CA ALA A 67 9.44 -25.67 -5.84
C ALA A 67 10.73 -25.32 -6.60
N VAL A 68 10.95 -25.95 -7.76
CA VAL A 68 12.15 -25.79 -8.60
C VAL A 68 12.09 -24.56 -9.51
N MET A 69 10.89 -24.06 -9.82
CA MET A 69 10.72 -22.86 -10.66
C MET A 69 11.46 -21.64 -10.11
N ASP A 70 12.12 -20.91 -11.02
CA ASP A 70 12.80 -19.66 -10.68
C ASP A 70 11.83 -18.56 -10.22
N SER A 71 12.36 -17.64 -9.42
CA SER A 71 11.64 -16.48 -8.91
C SER A 71 11.01 -15.64 -10.03
N GLN A 72 11.68 -15.46 -11.17
CA GLN A 72 11.15 -14.69 -12.32
C GLN A 72 9.99 -15.41 -13.01
N ALA A 73 10.07 -16.74 -13.14
CA ALA A 73 8.99 -17.53 -13.73
C ALA A 73 7.73 -17.59 -12.84
N LYS A 74 7.89 -17.34 -11.54
CA LYS A 74 6.78 -17.23 -10.57
C LYS A 74 6.16 -15.84 -10.53
N GLN A 75 6.92 -14.77 -10.83
CA GLN A 75 6.44 -13.38 -10.81
C GLN A 75 5.10 -13.16 -11.51
N PRO A 76 4.87 -13.60 -12.76
CA PRO A 76 3.59 -13.31 -13.43
C PRO A 76 2.38 -13.87 -12.66
N TYR A 77 2.53 -15.03 -12.00
CA TYR A 77 1.46 -15.60 -11.17
C TYR A 77 1.24 -14.81 -9.87
N PHE A 78 2.29 -14.19 -9.32
CA PHE A 78 2.19 -13.29 -8.17
C PHE A 78 1.57 -11.95 -8.56
N ASP A 79 1.96 -11.37 -9.69
CA ASP A 79 1.42 -10.10 -10.19
C ASP A 79 -0.08 -10.22 -10.48
N GLU A 80 -0.49 -11.29 -11.19
CA GLU A 80 -1.91 -11.60 -11.42
C GLU A 80 -2.68 -11.81 -10.10
N TYR A 81 -2.06 -12.47 -9.11
CA TYR A 81 -2.65 -12.64 -7.80
C TYR A 81 -2.82 -11.30 -7.07
N ILE A 82 -1.82 -10.42 -7.11
CA ILE A 82 -1.86 -9.10 -6.48
C ILE A 82 -2.95 -8.25 -7.14
N ALA A 83 -3.04 -8.25 -8.47
CA ALA A 83 -4.07 -7.52 -9.21
C ALA A 83 -5.48 -7.97 -8.81
N GLU A 84 -5.77 -9.28 -8.84
CA GLU A 84 -7.08 -9.79 -8.45
C GLU A 84 -7.36 -9.64 -6.94
N ARG A 85 -6.34 -9.68 -6.08
CA ARG A 85 -6.47 -9.39 -4.65
C ARG A 85 -6.90 -7.94 -4.42
N ASN A 86 -6.33 -7.01 -5.16
CA ASN A 86 -6.71 -5.60 -5.06
C ASN A 86 -8.15 -5.37 -5.51
N GLU A 87 -8.58 -6.02 -6.59
CA GLU A 87 -9.99 -5.99 -7.00
C GLU A 87 -10.93 -6.62 -5.97
N TYR A 88 -10.52 -7.76 -5.40
CA TYR A 88 -11.28 -8.43 -4.34
C TYR A 88 -11.43 -7.53 -3.11
N ASN A 89 -10.36 -6.84 -2.70
CA ASN A 89 -10.41 -5.92 -1.57
C ASN A 89 -11.42 -4.79 -1.82
N LYS A 90 -11.41 -4.19 -3.01
CA LYS A 90 -12.42 -3.17 -3.40
C LYS A 90 -13.84 -3.72 -3.34
N LYS A 91 -14.09 -4.88 -3.97
CA LYS A 91 -15.40 -5.56 -3.94
C LYS A 91 -15.84 -5.89 -2.51
N MET A 92 -14.89 -6.25 -1.63
CA MET A 92 -15.16 -6.53 -0.22
C MET A 92 -15.50 -5.27 0.58
N GLU A 93 -14.87 -4.14 0.30
CA GLU A 93 -15.19 -2.85 0.94
C GLU A 93 -16.61 -2.40 0.57
N ASP A 94 -17.00 -2.54 -0.68
CA ASP A 94 -18.36 -2.26 -1.14
C ASP A 94 -19.37 -3.25 -0.53
N TYR A 95 -19.01 -4.53 -0.50
CA TYR A 95 -19.83 -5.56 0.12
C TYR A 95 -20.05 -5.31 1.62
N LYS A 96 -19.02 -4.89 2.36
CA LYS A 96 -19.13 -4.53 3.79
C LYS A 96 -20.14 -3.41 4.05
N LYS A 97 -20.37 -2.51 3.09
CA LYS A 97 -21.34 -1.40 3.20
C LYS A 97 -22.78 -1.84 2.89
N THR A 98 -22.95 -2.99 2.24
CA THR A 98 -24.24 -3.49 1.74
C THR A 98 -25.12 -4.06 2.88
N ALA A 99 -26.45 -3.97 2.72
CA ALA A 99 -27.42 -4.53 3.68
C ALA A 99 -27.26 -6.06 3.88
N ASP A 100 -26.87 -6.77 2.83
CA ASP A 100 -26.60 -8.22 2.84
C ASP A 100 -25.52 -8.60 3.85
N PHE A 101 -24.43 -7.83 3.93
CA PHE A 101 -23.36 -8.07 4.90
C PHE A 101 -23.83 -7.88 6.34
N LYS A 102 -24.66 -6.87 6.59
CA LYS A 102 -25.27 -6.62 7.91
C LYS A 102 -26.23 -7.75 8.30
N ALA A 103 -27.04 -8.23 7.36
CA ALA A 103 -27.94 -9.37 7.56
C ALA A 103 -27.16 -10.66 7.87
N PHE A 104 -26.09 -10.94 7.11
CA PHE A 104 -25.22 -12.09 7.37
C PHE A 104 -24.50 -11.99 8.72
N GLN A 105 -24.02 -10.81 9.11
CA GLN A 105 -23.40 -10.60 10.41
C GLN A 105 -24.39 -10.82 11.56
N MET A 106 -25.64 -10.35 11.40
CA MET A 106 -26.73 -10.58 12.35
C MET A 106 -27.07 -12.07 12.46
N GLU A 107 -27.22 -12.78 11.33
CA GLU A 107 -27.49 -14.23 11.31
C GLU A 107 -26.36 -15.03 11.96
N LYS A 108 -25.10 -14.71 11.63
CA LYS A 108 -23.90 -15.31 12.24
C LYS A 108 -23.88 -15.09 13.76
N SER A 109 -24.24 -13.89 14.23
CA SER A 109 -24.32 -13.57 15.66
C SER A 109 -25.46 -14.31 16.38
N ALA A 110 -26.61 -14.44 15.73
CA ALA A 110 -27.79 -15.13 16.27
C ALA A 110 -27.53 -16.64 16.39
N LYS A 111 -26.89 -17.24 15.36
CA LYS A 111 -26.50 -18.65 15.40
C LYS A 111 -25.44 -18.92 16.48
N ARG A 112 -24.44 -18.05 16.62
CA ARG A 112 -23.47 -18.15 17.74
C ARG A 112 -24.15 -18.08 19.11
N ARG A 113 -25.10 -17.16 19.30
CA ARG A 113 -25.90 -17.06 20.55
C ARG A 113 -26.78 -18.29 20.79
N ASN A 114 -27.32 -18.90 19.73
CA ASN A 114 -28.10 -20.12 19.85
C ASN A 114 -27.23 -21.33 20.19
N LEU A 115 -26.01 -21.44 19.64
CA LEU A 115 -25.04 -22.47 20.03
C LEU A 115 -24.64 -22.37 21.51
N THR A 116 -24.41 -21.15 22.04
CA THR A 116 -24.06 -20.97 23.46
C THR A 116 -25.26 -21.23 24.40
N LYS A 117 -26.49 -20.93 23.98
CA LYS A 117 -27.71 -21.24 24.74
C LYS A 117 -28.01 -22.74 24.82
N ILE A 118 -27.69 -23.53 23.79
CA ILE A 118 -27.86 -24.99 23.81
C ILE A 118 -26.92 -25.63 24.85
N ASP A 119 -25.69 -25.12 24.97
CA ASP A 119 -24.70 -25.58 25.96
C ASP A 119 -25.15 -25.24 27.40
N ASN A 120 -25.70 -24.04 27.62
CA ASN A 120 -26.16 -23.60 28.94
C ASN A 120 -27.46 -24.27 29.41
N ARG A 121 -28.29 -24.78 28.48
CA ARG A 121 -29.47 -25.60 28.82
C ARG A 121 -29.11 -27.04 29.17
N GLN A 122 -27.98 -27.55 28.66
CA GLN A 122 -27.44 -28.86 29.07
C GLN A 122 -26.66 -28.78 30.39
N GLY A 123 -26.29 -27.58 30.85
CA GLY A 123 -25.58 -27.34 32.11
C GLY A 123 -26.44 -27.01 33.35
N THR A 124 -27.77 -26.81 33.24
CA THR A 124 -28.58 -26.28 34.37
C THR A 124 -29.75 -27.15 34.85
N SER A 125 -29.96 -28.35 34.29
CA SER A 125 -30.91 -29.34 34.85
C SER A 125 -30.19 -30.48 35.57
N ALA A 126 -29.33 -30.18 36.54
CA ALA A 126 -28.88 -31.15 37.53
C ALA A 126 -28.25 -30.48 38.77
N ALA A 127 -28.86 -29.44 39.34
CA ALA A 127 -28.62 -29.06 40.74
C ALA A 127 -29.29 -30.06 41.72
N GLY A 128 -29.33 -31.35 41.35
CA GLY A 128 -29.73 -32.46 42.19
C GLY A 128 -28.46 -33.07 42.79
N ARG A 129 -28.27 -32.87 44.10
CA ARG A 129 -27.38 -33.60 45.01
C ARG A 129 -26.52 -34.69 44.33
N HIS A 130 -25.31 -34.34 43.91
CA HIS A 130 -24.37 -35.35 43.42
C HIS A 130 -23.88 -36.21 44.61
N ARG A 131 -24.45 -37.40 44.77
CA ARG A 131 -23.76 -38.51 45.41
C ARG A 131 -22.51 -38.79 44.57
N PRO A 132 -21.30 -38.91 45.16
CA PRO A 132 -20.11 -39.28 44.41
C PRO A 132 -20.35 -40.64 43.77
N LEU A 133 -20.44 -40.71 42.45
CA LEU A 133 -20.37 -41.97 41.73
C LEU A 133 -18.95 -42.50 41.93
N HIS A 134 -18.81 -43.51 42.78
CA HIS A 134 -17.57 -44.25 42.95
C HIS A 134 -17.27 -44.96 41.62
N LEU A 135 -16.51 -44.31 40.75
CA LEU A 135 -15.98 -44.91 39.54
C LEU A 135 -15.04 -46.06 39.96
N PRO A 136 -15.10 -47.23 39.30
CA PRO A 136 -14.19 -48.33 39.56
C PRO A 136 -12.72 -47.88 39.49
N PRO A 137 -11.80 -48.47 40.27
CA PRO A 137 -10.40 -48.01 40.40
C PRO A 137 -9.62 -47.90 39.09
N ASN A 138 -10.11 -48.53 38.02
CA ASN A 138 -9.48 -48.61 36.71
C ASN A 138 -10.03 -47.62 35.66
N VAL A 139 -10.96 -46.73 36.02
CA VAL A 139 -11.47 -45.71 35.09
C VAL A 139 -10.67 -44.42 35.25
N LYS A 140 -9.66 -44.22 34.40
CA LYS A 140 -8.95 -42.93 34.30
C LYS A 140 -9.98 -41.83 34.02
N GLN A 141 -10.01 -40.79 34.86
CA GLN A 141 -10.83 -39.61 34.63
C GLN A 141 -10.58 -39.11 33.21
N ILE A 142 -11.66 -38.98 32.43
CA ILE A 142 -11.66 -38.61 31.00
C ILE A 142 -10.94 -37.29 30.69
N PHE A 143 -10.65 -36.49 31.72
CA PHE A 143 -9.75 -35.37 31.69
C PHE A 143 -8.65 -35.59 32.73
N SER A 144 -7.47 -36.03 32.29
CA SER A 144 -6.32 -36.05 33.18
C SER A 144 -5.91 -34.61 33.52
N ARG A 145 -5.29 -34.43 34.69
CA ARG A 145 -4.72 -33.14 35.09
C ARG A 145 -3.76 -32.60 34.02
N GLU A 146 -2.93 -33.48 33.46
CA GLU A 146 -1.98 -33.15 32.37
C GLU A 146 -2.69 -32.65 31.11
N PHE A 147 -3.81 -33.25 30.71
CA PHE A 147 -4.59 -32.82 29.54
C PHE A 147 -5.20 -31.43 29.74
N LEU A 148 -5.77 -31.19 30.92
CA LEU A 148 -6.35 -29.88 31.25
C LEU A 148 -5.28 -28.78 31.32
N GLU A 149 -4.12 -29.09 31.89
CA GLU A 149 -2.99 -28.17 32.00
C GLU A 149 -2.37 -27.88 30.63
N TYR A 150 -2.24 -28.89 29.77
CA TYR A 150 -1.83 -28.74 28.38
C TYR A 150 -2.81 -27.85 27.61
N ASN A 151 -4.12 -28.13 27.68
CA ASN A 151 -5.13 -27.32 26.98
C ASN A 151 -5.15 -25.87 27.48
N LYS A 152 -5.03 -25.64 28.78
CA LYS A 152 -4.92 -24.30 29.39
C LYS A 152 -3.67 -23.56 28.90
N SER A 153 -2.53 -24.25 28.79
CA SER A 153 -1.29 -23.67 28.24
C SER A 153 -1.42 -23.31 26.76
N GLN A 154 -2.10 -24.16 25.97
CA GLN A 154 -2.35 -23.90 24.55
C GLN A 154 -3.32 -22.74 24.36
N GLU A 155 -4.39 -22.65 25.15
CA GLU A 155 -5.32 -21.51 25.08
C GLU A 155 -4.65 -20.21 25.53
N LYS A 156 -3.71 -20.26 26.48
CA LYS A 156 -2.87 -19.11 26.82
C LYS A 156 -2.03 -18.68 25.61
N ARG A 157 -1.28 -19.60 24.99
CA ARG A 157 -0.48 -19.31 23.79
C ARG A 157 -1.33 -18.74 22.66
N MET A 158 -2.52 -19.30 22.42
CA MET A 158 -3.43 -18.79 21.38
C MET A 158 -3.92 -17.37 21.68
N ARG A 159 -4.12 -17.02 22.95
CA ARG A 159 -4.43 -15.63 23.34
C ARG A 159 -3.24 -14.71 23.13
N ASP A 160 -2.04 -15.13 23.52
CA ASP A 160 -0.82 -14.35 23.35
C ASP A 160 -0.55 -14.08 21.85
N VAL A 161 -0.72 -15.08 20.97
CA VAL A 161 -0.62 -14.91 19.51
C VAL A 161 -1.67 -13.95 18.96
N ARG A 162 -2.93 -14.06 19.42
CA ARG A 162 -4.00 -13.12 19.00
C ARG A 162 -3.68 -11.69 19.43
N ALA A 163 -3.07 -11.51 20.61
CA ALA A 163 -2.64 -10.20 21.09
C ALA A 163 -1.50 -9.63 20.23
N GLN A 164 -0.49 -10.45 19.90
CA GLN A 164 0.60 -10.05 19.00
C GLN A 164 0.11 -9.67 17.61
N ILE A 165 -0.88 -10.40 17.06
CA ILE A 165 -1.49 -10.04 15.78
C ILE A 165 -2.13 -8.65 15.87
N SER A 166 -2.91 -8.39 16.91
CA SER A 166 -3.54 -7.07 17.13
C SER A 166 -2.50 -5.95 17.25
N GLU A 167 -1.39 -6.19 17.96
CA GLU A 167 -0.33 -5.20 18.13
C GLU A 167 0.38 -4.88 16.80
N VAL A 168 0.63 -5.89 15.97
CA VAL A 168 1.22 -5.67 14.63
C VAL A 168 0.23 -4.96 13.70
N GLU A 169 -1.06 -5.28 13.79
CA GLU A 169 -2.11 -4.57 13.05
C GLU A 169 -2.13 -3.07 13.44
N ASP A 170 -2.07 -2.76 14.74
CA ASP A 170 -1.99 -1.38 15.23
C ASP A 170 -0.71 -0.65 14.75
N GLN A 171 0.42 -1.37 14.68
CA GLN A 171 1.67 -0.81 14.14
C GLN A 171 1.58 -0.53 12.64
N ILE A 172 0.92 -1.40 11.86
CA ILE A 172 0.68 -1.18 10.43
C ILE A 172 -0.17 0.08 10.24
N ASP A 173 -1.25 0.24 11.01
CA ASP A 173 -2.13 1.41 10.92
C ASP A 173 -1.37 2.71 11.24
N LEU A 174 -0.47 2.68 12.22
CA LEU A 174 0.37 3.84 12.56
C LEU A 174 1.37 4.18 11.44
N LEU A 175 2.02 3.16 10.85
CA LEU A 175 2.94 3.36 9.74
C LEU A 175 2.23 3.92 8.52
N ASP A 176 1.03 3.45 8.21
CA ASP A 176 0.21 3.97 7.12
C ASP A 176 -0.13 5.45 7.33
N GLN A 177 -0.47 5.86 8.56
CA GLN A 177 -0.68 7.27 8.90
C GLN A 177 0.59 8.10 8.68
N HIS A 178 1.76 7.58 9.07
CA HIS A 178 3.03 8.28 8.87
C HIS A 178 3.40 8.41 7.39
N ILE A 179 3.16 7.38 6.58
CA ILE A 179 3.35 7.43 5.13
C ILE A 179 2.49 8.54 4.51
N VAL A 180 1.22 8.64 4.91
CA VAL A 180 0.33 9.73 4.44
C VAL A 180 0.87 11.08 4.86
N SER A 181 1.29 11.25 6.12
CA SER A 181 1.86 12.50 6.62
C SER A 181 3.12 12.92 5.88
N LEU A 182 4.06 11.98 5.64
CA LEU A 182 5.28 12.25 4.89
C LEU A 182 4.98 12.59 3.41
N ASN A 183 4.01 11.93 2.79
CA ASN A 183 3.59 12.27 1.43
C ASN A 183 3.00 13.68 1.35
N ASP A 184 2.20 14.09 2.32
CA ASP A 184 1.68 15.46 2.38
C ASP A 184 2.79 16.49 2.58
N GLN A 185 3.73 16.22 3.48
CA GLN A 185 4.92 17.07 3.67
C GLN A 185 5.76 17.16 2.39
N MET A 186 6.03 16.02 1.73
CA MET A 186 6.74 15.97 0.47
C MET A 186 6.02 16.78 -0.62
N ARG A 187 4.68 16.70 -0.68
CA ARG A 187 3.88 17.47 -1.63
C ARG A 187 4.02 18.98 -1.39
N VAL A 188 4.03 19.41 -0.13
CA VAL A 188 4.25 20.83 0.22
C VAL A 188 5.63 21.28 -0.23
N VAL A 189 6.68 20.53 0.10
CA VAL A 189 8.06 20.84 -0.31
C VAL A 189 8.17 20.90 -1.84
N GLN A 190 7.56 19.96 -2.57
CA GLN A 190 7.55 19.98 -4.03
C GLN A 190 6.82 21.21 -4.58
N CYS A 191 5.72 21.63 -3.96
CA CYS A 191 5.02 22.85 -4.35
C CYS A 191 5.87 24.11 -4.11
N THR A 192 6.60 24.20 -2.99
CA THR A 192 7.48 25.36 -2.72
C THR A 192 8.67 25.39 -3.68
N THR A 193 9.33 24.25 -3.93
CA THR A 193 10.43 24.16 -4.90
C THR A 193 9.98 24.58 -6.30
N ARG A 194 8.82 24.10 -6.76
CA ARG A 194 8.26 24.50 -8.06
C ARG A 194 7.95 26.00 -8.12
N ALA A 195 7.45 26.58 -7.03
CA ALA A 195 7.18 28.02 -6.97
C ALA A 195 8.47 28.84 -7.04
N GLU A 196 9.53 28.42 -6.33
CA GLU A 196 10.85 29.04 -6.38
C GLU A 196 11.51 28.90 -7.77
N GLU A 197 11.41 27.72 -8.40
CA GLU A 197 11.86 27.48 -9.78
C GLU A 197 11.14 28.39 -10.77
N ALA A 198 9.82 28.56 -10.64
CA ALA A 198 9.06 29.46 -11.49
C ALA A 198 9.48 30.93 -11.30
N GLU A 199 9.74 31.35 -10.07
CA GLU A 199 10.20 32.71 -9.80
C GLU A 199 11.62 32.96 -10.33
N THR A 200 12.54 32.02 -10.11
CA THR A 200 13.89 32.10 -10.68
C THR A 200 13.87 32.10 -12.21
N ALA A 201 12.96 31.35 -12.84
CA ALA A 201 12.75 31.40 -14.28
C ALA A 201 12.24 32.79 -14.74
N ARG A 202 11.27 33.39 -14.05
CA ARG A 202 10.79 34.75 -14.34
C ARG A 202 11.90 35.80 -14.24
N VAL A 203 12.71 35.73 -13.18
CA VAL A 203 13.86 36.63 -13.00
C VAL A 203 14.88 36.42 -14.11
N ARG A 204 15.18 35.17 -14.46
CA ARG A 204 16.09 34.83 -15.57
C ARG A 204 15.59 35.37 -16.90
N ASP A 205 14.30 35.24 -17.20
CA ASP A 205 13.68 35.77 -18.41
C ASP A 205 13.71 37.30 -18.44
N LYS A 206 13.46 37.94 -17.30
CA LYS A 206 13.59 39.40 -17.16
C LYS A 206 15.04 39.82 -17.44
N MET A 207 16.03 39.17 -16.83
CA MET A 207 17.45 39.43 -17.09
C MET A 207 17.84 39.21 -18.54
N ARG A 208 17.31 38.17 -19.20
CA ARG A 208 17.52 37.91 -20.62
C ARG A 208 16.96 39.03 -21.49
N ARG A 209 15.75 39.53 -21.19
CA ARG A 209 15.16 40.68 -21.89
C ARG A 209 16.00 41.94 -21.75
N TRP A 210 16.39 42.29 -20.52
CA TRP A 210 17.24 43.47 -20.29
C TRP A 210 18.60 43.36 -20.98
N ARG A 211 19.24 42.19 -20.90
CA ARG A 211 20.48 41.92 -21.61
C ARG A 211 20.33 42.18 -23.11
N HIS A 212 19.27 41.67 -23.71
CA HIS A 212 19.01 41.86 -25.13
C HIS A 212 18.84 43.34 -25.50
N ILE A 213 18.08 44.10 -24.71
CA ILE A 213 17.90 45.55 -24.91
C ILE A 213 19.24 46.29 -24.83
N VAL A 214 20.09 45.94 -23.85
CA VAL A 214 21.40 46.57 -23.70
C VAL A 214 22.35 46.19 -24.83
N GLN A 215 22.37 44.91 -25.26
CA GLN A 215 23.15 44.47 -26.41
C GLN A 215 22.73 45.19 -27.69
N GLU A 216 21.42 45.34 -27.93
CA GLU A 216 20.88 46.09 -29.06
C GLU A 216 21.29 47.57 -29.01
N ALA A 217 21.20 48.21 -27.83
CA ALA A 217 21.59 49.61 -27.67
C ALA A 217 23.11 49.86 -27.83
N LEU A 218 23.93 48.85 -27.55
CA LEU A 218 25.39 48.90 -27.67
C LEU A 218 25.91 48.35 -29.01
N ASP A 219 25.00 47.95 -29.91
CA ASP A 219 25.29 47.34 -31.22
C ASP A 219 26.27 46.13 -31.11
N MET A 220 26.05 45.33 -30.07
CA MET A 220 26.85 44.14 -29.75
C MET A 220 26.15 42.87 -30.23
N ASP A 221 26.94 41.89 -30.66
CA ASP A 221 26.43 40.57 -31.04
C ASP A 221 25.57 39.95 -29.93
N SER A 222 24.48 39.29 -30.33
CA SER A 222 23.50 38.69 -29.39
C SER A 222 24.11 37.65 -28.44
N ASP A 223 25.22 37.04 -28.84
CA ASP A 223 25.96 36.04 -28.06
C ASP A 223 27.07 36.64 -27.18
N ALA A 224 27.20 37.97 -27.12
CA ALA A 224 28.19 38.63 -26.27
C ALA A 224 27.97 38.29 -24.78
N SER A 225 29.02 37.82 -24.13
CA SER A 225 29.02 37.50 -22.68
C SER A 225 28.61 38.72 -21.85
N LEU A 226 28.01 38.49 -20.67
CA LEU A 226 27.63 39.58 -19.76
C LEU A 226 28.84 40.46 -19.42
N GLU A 227 29.99 39.84 -19.20
CA GLU A 227 31.25 40.52 -18.89
C GLU A 227 31.71 41.42 -20.04
N ALA A 228 31.52 40.98 -21.29
CA ALA A 228 31.87 41.77 -22.46
C ALA A 228 30.94 42.98 -22.63
N VAL A 229 29.64 42.79 -22.33
CA VAL A 229 28.64 43.88 -22.35
C VAL A 229 28.94 44.93 -21.28
N ILE A 230 29.31 44.49 -20.06
CA ILE A 230 29.70 45.39 -18.96
C ILE A 230 30.98 46.15 -19.33
N ALA A 231 32.02 45.46 -19.81
CA ALA A 231 33.27 46.10 -20.21
C ALA A 231 33.09 47.14 -21.33
N ARG A 232 32.21 46.86 -22.31
CA ARG A 232 31.88 47.82 -23.38
C ARG A 232 31.11 49.03 -22.85
N ALA A 233 30.18 48.82 -21.92
CA ALA A 233 29.44 49.91 -21.28
C ALA A 233 30.37 50.80 -20.43
N GLU A 234 31.32 50.21 -19.70
CA GLU A 234 32.34 50.93 -18.95
C GLU A 234 33.26 51.74 -19.87
N GLN A 235 33.77 51.12 -20.94
CA GLN A 235 34.58 51.80 -21.94
C GLN A 235 33.85 53.01 -22.56
N LEU A 236 32.57 52.85 -22.90
CA LEU A 236 31.76 53.97 -23.39
C LEU A 236 31.57 55.06 -22.34
N THR A 237 31.44 54.69 -21.06
CA THR A 237 31.30 55.66 -19.96
C THR A 237 32.58 56.47 -19.77
N ASP A 238 33.75 55.85 -19.93
CA ASP A 238 35.05 56.53 -19.91
C ASP A 238 35.25 57.42 -21.15
N GLU A 239 34.84 56.97 -22.34
CA GLU A 239 34.83 57.77 -23.57
C GLU A 239 33.88 58.98 -23.48
N LEU A 240 32.74 58.83 -22.78
CA LEU A 240 31.77 59.88 -22.49
C LEU A 240 32.27 60.90 -21.45
N SER A 241 33.04 60.46 -20.46
CA SER A 241 33.71 61.31 -19.46
C SER A 241 34.77 62.24 -20.11
N ALA A 242 35.36 61.81 -21.23
CA ALA A 242 36.40 62.55 -21.94
C ALA A 242 35.91 63.56 -23.00
N GLY A 243 34.61 63.58 -23.37
CA GLY A 243 34.12 64.41 -24.48
C GLY A 243 32.67 64.92 -24.36
N GLU A 244 32.51 66.21 -24.09
CA GLU A 244 31.21 66.86 -23.79
C GLU A 244 30.13 66.72 -24.89
N MET A 245 30.49 66.60 -26.17
CA MET A 245 29.52 66.53 -27.28
C MET A 245 29.01 65.11 -27.58
N GLY A 246 29.78 64.07 -27.27
CA GLY A 246 29.34 62.67 -27.41
C GLY A 246 28.26 62.29 -26.40
N THR A 247 28.29 62.95 -25.23
CA THR A 247 27.35 62.73 -24.12
C THR A 247 25.90 62.98 -24.48
N GLN A 248 25.61 64.02 -25.26
CA GLN A 248 24.23 64.36 -25.62
C GLN A 248 23.63 63.37 -26.61
N ARG A 249 24.42 62.90 -27.58
CA ARG A 249 23.95 61.96 -28.61
C ARG A 249 23.77 60.55 -28.07
N ALA A 250 24.71 60.08 -27.26
CA ALA A 250 24.59 58.78 -26.58
C ALA A 250 23.42 58.78 -25.59
N ARG A 251 23.26 59.86 -24.81
CA ARG A 251 22.13 60.02 -23.88
C ARG A 251 20.78 60.07 -24.61
N ALA A 252 20.70 60.73 -25.77
CA ALA A 252 19.49 60.74 -26.60
C ALA A 252 19.15 59.35 -27.15
N ALA A 253 20.16 58.60 -27.62
CA ALA A 253 19.96 57.23 -28.11
C ALA A 253 19.50 56.27 -26.99
N LEU A 254 20.10 56.38 -25.81
CA LEU A 254 19.74 55.58 -24.63
C LEU A 254 18.34 55.94 -24.12
N GLN A 255 17.97 57.22 -24.12
CA GLN A 255 16.61 57.67 -23.81
C GLN A 255 15.58 57.16 -24.84
N GLN A 256 15.95 57.10 -26.12
CA GLN A 256 15.08 56.58 -27.17
C GLN A 256 14.90 55.05 -27.07
N ALA A 257 15.96 54.31 -26.75
CA ALA A 257 15.92 52.88 -26.47
C ALA A 257 15.08 52.58 -25.22
N LEU A 258 15.25 53.35 -24.14
CA LEU A 258 14.44 53.24 -22.93
C LEU A 258 12.96 53.58 -23.18
N LYS A 259 12.68 54.57 -24.02
CA LYS A 259 11.31 54.94 -24.39
C LYS A 259 10.62 53.84 -25.22
N ARG A 260 11.33 53.24 -26.17
CA ARG A 260 10.84 52.07 -26.93
C ARG A 260 10.66 50.84 -26.04
N ALA A 261 11.57 50.62 -25.08
CA ALA A 261 11.43 49.54 -24.10
C ALA A 261 10.21 49.75 -23.19
N ALA A 262 9.95 51.00 -22.76
CA ALA A 262 8.77 51.35 -21.97
C ALA A 262 7.43 51.17 -22.73
N GLU A 263 7.44 51.30 -24.04
CA GLU A 263 6.26 51.08 -24.90
C GLU A 263 5.92 49.59 -25.10
N THR A 264 6.83 48.65 -24.79
CA THR A 264 6.66 47.22 -25.15
C THR A 264 6.23 46.29 -24.01
N ASN A 265 6.52 46.56 -22.73
CA ASN A 265 5.80 45.98 -21.58
C ASN A 265 6.36 46.48 -20.24
N GLU A 266 5.46 46.71 -19.28
CA GLU A 266 5.63 47.25 -17.92
C GLU A 266 7.02 47.14 -17.27
N VAL A 267 7.64 48.30 -17.01
CA VAL A 267 8.61 48.47 -15.93
C VAL A 267 7.80 48.48 -14.62
N PRO A 268 7.89 47.47 -13.73
CA PRO A 268 7.21 47.57 -12.45
C PRO A 268 7.91 48.63 -11.58
N PRO A 269 7.15 49.37 -10.76
CA PRO A 269 7.69 50.45 -9.96
C PRO A 269 8.78 49.90 -9.03
N ILE A 270 9.86 50.66 -8.92
CA ILE A 270 10.88 50.44 -7.90
C ILE A 270 10.18 50.62 -6.56
N GLY A 271 9.73 49.50 -5.98
CA GLY A 271 9.18 49.45 -4.64
C GLY A 271 10.29 49.80 -3.66
N HIS A 272 10.28 51.03 -3.16
CA HIS A 272 10.96 51.39 -1.93
C HIS A 272 10.42 50.50 -0.80
N GLN A 273 11.25 49.57 -0.33
CA GLN A 273 11.10 49.01 1.01
C GLN A 273 11.62 50.06 2.01
N GLN A 274 10.69 50.66 2.76
CA GLN A 274 10.91 50.98 4.17
C GLN A 274 10.25 49.88 4.99
#